data_AF-Q4DT40-F1
#
_entry.id   AF-Q4DT40-F1
#
_cell.length_a   1.000
_cell.length_b   1.000
_cell.length_c   1.000
_cell.angle_alpha   90.00
_cell.angle_beta   90.00
_cell.angle_gamma   90.00
#
_symmetry.space_group_name_H-M   'P 1'
#
loop_
_entity.id
_entity.type
_entity.pdbx_description
1 polymer ?
#
loop_
_entity_poly.entity_id
_entity_poly.type
_entity_poly.pdbx_seq_one_letter_code
_entity_poly.pdbx_strand_id
1 'polypeptide(L)'
;GREGVVDAYDRAASTEIANASLKDVRPDIVHQCLLALFDSELGWQRRLRVYISLFARSGRTIEVSPALRPPRTFRRFKGLVAALLRDGAVRSVDGTLLMRILPGSVAPVVPCGAPVIGLTNAVAAPVRTATQLAREALAEPVDDNLQGGVKNVAGFFCISCTDEADLDGIDYVTQQACLSAYPTTAHVMCARICEGFARAAKTIDSAASNSE
;
A
#
# COMPACT_ATOMS: atom_id res chain seq x y z
N GLY A 1 -26.16 -10.36 9.77
CA GLY A 1 -27.00 -9.15 9.94
C GLY A 1 -26.55 -7.96 9.09
N ARG A 2 -25.25 -7.66 9.00
CA ARG A 2 -24.69 -6.72 8.01
C ARG A 2 -23.36 -7.28 7.47
N GLU A 3 -23.39 -8.11 6.43
CA GLU A 3 -22.18 -8.66 5.76
C GLU A 3 -21.60 -7.70 4.70
N GLY A 4 -21.73 -6.40 4.93
CA GLY A 4 -21.21 -5.36 4.05
C GLY A 4 -19.90 -4.78 4.58
N VAL A 5 -19.08 -4.22 3.68
CA VAL A 5 -17.98 -3.34 4.07
C VAL A 5 -18.61 -2.10 4.70
N VAL A 6 -18.37 -1.94 5.99
CA VAL A 6 -18.85 -0.79 6.73
C VAL A 6 -17.90 0.37 6.45
N ASP A 7 -18.42 1.55 6.14
CA ASP A 7 -17.65 2.80 6.09
C ASP A 7 -18.18 3.79 7.13
N ALA A 8 -17.39 4.83 7.43
CA ALA A 8 -17.75 5.85 8.42
C ALA A 8 -19.07 6.56 8.08
N TYR A 9 -19.35 6.81 6.80
CA TYR A 9 -20.55 7.53 6.37
C TYR A 9 -21.83 6.69 6.58
N ASP A 10 -21.79 5.40 6.23
CA ASP A 10 -22.88 4.45 6.45
C ASP A 10 -23.15 4.26 7.96
N ARG A 11 -22.10 4.34 8.79
CA ARG A 11 -22.23 4.29 10.27
C ARG A 11 -22.83 5.56 10.85
N ALA A 12 -22.34 6.73 10.45
CA ALA A 12 -22.85 8.02 10.91
C ALA A 12 -24.34 8.19 10.57
N ALA A 13 -24.77 7.67 9.43
CA ALA A 13 -26.16 7.70 9.03
C ALA A 13 -27.08 6.75 9.83
N SER A 14 -26.55 5.68 10.42
CA SER A 14 -27.38 4.62 11.03
C SER A 14 -27.36 4.57 12.55
N THR A 15 -26.47 5.32 13.21
CA THR A 15 -26.24 5.21 14.66
C THR A 15 -25.56 6.48 15.19
N GLU A 16 -25.93 6.92 16.40
CA GLU A 16 -25.18 7.89 17.21
C GLU A 16 -23.83 7.30 17.63
N ILE A 17 -22.93 7.13 16.67
CA ILE A 17 -21.61 6.58 16.95
C ILE A 17 -20.68 7.72 17.37
N ALA A 18 -20.05 7.52 18.53
CA ALA A 18 -18.99 8.36 19.02
C ALA A 18 -17.92 8.54 17.93
N ASN A 19 -17.49 9.79 17.71
CA ASN A 19 -16.51 10.18 16.68
C ASN A 19 -15.27 9.27 16.61
N ALA A 20 -14.89 8.63 17.72
CA ALA A 20 -13.82 7.63 17.77
C ALA A 20 -14.03 6.45 16.80
N SER A 21 -15.21 5.80 16.77
CA SER A 21 -15.41 4.65 15.88
C SER A 21 -15.63 5.02 14.40
N LEU A 22 -15.81 6.33 14.11
CA LEU A 22 -15.83 6.85 12.74
C LEU A 22 -14.41 7.02 12.19
N LYS A 23 -13.43 7.36 13.03
CA LYS A 23 -12.01 7.47 12.63
C LYS A 23 -11.44 6.14 12.15
N ASP A 24 -11.83 5.03 12.78
CA ASP A 24 -11.22 3.73 12.53
C ASP A 24 -11.64 3.07 11.21
N VAL A 25 -12.69 3.55 10.54
CA VAL A 25 -13.29 2.83 9.40
C VAL A 25 -13.43 3.73 8.17
N ARG A 26 -12.31 3.87 7.47
CA ARG A 26 -12.15 4.68 6.24
C ARG A 26 -11.66 3.85 5.04
N PRO A 27 -12.46 2.89 4.54
CA PRO A 27 -12.07 2.10 3.37
C PRO A 27 -11.93 2.93 2.08
N ASP A 28 -12.42 4.17 2.06
CA ASP A 28 -12.22 5.15 0.99
C ASP A 28 -10.75 5.57 0.83
N ILE A 29 -9.98 5.65 1.92
CA ILE A 29 -8.55 5.99 1.85
C ILE A 29 -7.79 4.88 1.12
N VAL A 30 -8.06 3.63 1.49
CA VAL A 30 -7.47 2.45 0.81
C VAL A 30 -7.89 2.42 -0.66
N HIS A 31 -9.15 2.74 -0.96
CA HIS A 31 -9.64 2.83 -2.34
C HIS A 31 -8.85 3.86 -3.16
N GLN A 32 -8.65 5.07 -2.65
CA GLN A 32 -7.87 6.12 -3.31
C GLN A 32 -6.41 5.72 -3.49
N CYS A 33 -5.79 5.09 -2.48
CA CYS A 33 -4.42 4.60 -2.57
C CYS A 33 -4.27 3.54 -3.67
N LEU A 34 -5.20 2.58 -3.74
CA LEU A 34 -5.19 1.58 -4.80
C LEU A 34 -5.33 2.21 -6.19
N LEU A 35 -6.23 3.19 -6.36
CA LEU A 35 -6.33 3.91 -7.63
C LEU A 35 -5.00 4.58 -8.00
N ALA A 36 -4.37 5.30 -7.06
CA ALA A 36 -3.09 5.98 -7.29
C ALA A 36 -1.95 5.00 -7.64
N LEU A 37 -1.89 3.85 -6.97
CA LEU A 37 -0.87 2.83 -7.20
C LEU A 37 -1.03 2.16 -8.58
N PHE A 38 -2.24 1.72 -8.92
CA PHE A 38 -2.51 0.99 -10.16
C PHE A 38 -2.58 1.90 -11.41
N ASP A 39 -2.81 3.21 -11.24
CA ASP A 39 -2.74 4.19 -12.34
C ASP A 39 -1.32 4.70 -12.62
N SER A 40 -0.35 4.31 -11.79
CA SER A 40 1.06 4.68 -12.00
C SER A 40 1.72 3.90 -13.14
N GLU A 41 2.83 4.44 -13.68
CA GLU A 41 3.66 3.74 -14.67
C GLU A 41 4.11 2.35 -14.17
N LEU A 42 4.46 2.22 -12.88
CA LEU A 42 4.87 0.95 -12.26
C LEU A 42 3.71 -0.05 -12.18
N GLY A 43 2.50 0.44 -11.88
CA GLY A 43 1.29 -0.38 -11.85
C GLY A 43 1.00 -0.96 -13.23
N TRP A 44 1.04 -0.11 -14.27
CA TRP A 44 0.88 -0.53 -15.67
C TRP A 44 1.94 -1.55 -16.12
N GLN A 45 3.20 -1.36 -15.73
CA GLN A 45 4.30 -2.27 -16.03
C GLN A 45 4.31 -3.54 -15.17
N ARG A 46 3.36 -3.70 -14.23
CA ARG A 46 3.28 -4.81 -13.26
C ARG A 46 4.54 -4.97 -12.40
N ARG A 47 5.24 -3.87 -12.13
CA ARG A 47 6.44 -3.81 -11.27
C ARG A 47 6.11 -3.53 -9.81
N LEU A 48 4.82 -3.39 -9.48
CA LEU A 48 4.33 -3.13 -8.14
C LEU A 48 3.67 -4.39 -7.57
N ARG A 49 4.00 -4.73 -6.32
CA ARG A 49 3.29 -5.72 -5.51
C ARG A 49 2.60 -4.99 -4.36
N VAL A 50 1.29 -5.14 -4.23
CA VAL A 50 0.49 -4.40 -3.27
C VAL A 50 -0.10 -5.36 -2.24
N TYR A 51 0.09 -5.02 -0.97
CA TYR A 51 -0.47 -5.73 0.17
C TYR A 51 -1.19 -4.72 1.07
N ILE A 52 -2.33 -5.13 1.62
CA ILE A 52 -3.12 -4.31 2.54
C ILE A 52 -3.18 -5.04 3.87
N SER A 53 -2.52 -4.48 4.90
CA SER A 53 -2.61 -5.00 6.26
C SER A 53 -3.89 -4.51 6.93
N LEU A 54 -4.67 -5.43 7.50
CA LEU A 54 -5.88 -5.15 8.28
C LEU A 54 -5.59 -5.34 9.77
N PHE A 55 -4.95 -4.35 10.40
CA PHE A 55 -4.59 -4.41 11.82
C PHE A 55 -5.81 -4.61 12.74
N ALA A 56 -6.93 -3.95 12.45
CA ALA A 56 -8.17 -4.05 13.22
C ALA A 56 -8.83 -5.46 13.19
N ARG A 57 -8.37 -6.37 12.33
CA ARG A 57 -8.98 -7.71 12.14
C ARG A 57 -7.96 -8.83 12.22
N SER A 58 -7.37 -8.98 13.40
CA SER A 58 -6.45 -10.09 13.70
C SER A 58 -5.19 -10.09 12.82
N GLY A 59 -4.78 -8.90 12.36
CA GLY A 59 -3.58 -8.74 11.52
C GLY A 59 -3.65 -9.47 10.18
N ARG A 60 -4.84 -9.68 9.58
CA ARG A 60 -4.92 -10.32 8.27
C ARG A 60 -4.30 -9.44 7.18
N THR A 61 -3.57 -10.04 6.25
CA THR A 61 -3.02 -9.35 5.08
C THR A 61 -3.80 -9.69 3.84
N ILE A 62 -4.19 -8.70 3.04
CA ILE A 62 -4.76 -8.90 1.71
C ILE A 62 -3.66 -8.73 0.68
N GLU A 63 -3.45 -9.73 -0.16
CA GLU A 63 -2.63 -9.60 -1.36
C GLU A 63 -3.50 -9.12 -2.52
N VAL A 64 -2.98 -8.14 -3.26
CA VAL A 64 -3.63 -7.56 -4.44
C VAL A 64 -2.80 -7.88 -5.68
N SER A 65 -3.43 -8.54 -6.64
CA SER A 65 -2.79 -8.94 -7.89
C SER A 65 -2.44 -7.71 -8.75
N PRO A 66 -1.27 -7.70 -9.43
CA PRO A 66 -0.94 -6.69 -10.44
C PRO A 66 -1.95 -6.62 -11.61
N ALA A 67 -2.74 -7.68 -11.80
CA ALA A 67 -3.80 -7.72 -12.83
C ALA A 67 -5.10 -7.04 -12.38
N LEU A 68 -5.26 -6.68 -11.10
CA LEU A 68 -6.44 -6.00 -10.63
C LEU A 68 -6.52 -4.61 -11.28
N ARG A 69 -7.69 -4.30 -11.85
CA ARG A 69 -8.09 -2.93 -12.17
C ARG A 69 -9.10 -2.46 -11.11
N PRO A 70 -8.68 -1.68 -10.10
CA PRO A 70 -9.57 -1.29 -9.02
C PRO A 70 -10.81 -0.56 -9.56
N PRO A 71 -12.03 -0.88 -9.07
CA PRO A 71 -13.23 -0.18 -9.50
C PRO A 71 -13.12 1.34 -9.23
N ARG A 72 -13.40 2.18 -10.23
CA ARG A 72 -13.26 3.64 -10.10
C ARG A 72 -14.25 4.26 -9.11
N THR A 73 -15.44 3.68 -9.00
CA THR A 73 -16.46 4.15 -8.05
C THR A 73 -16.30 3.44 -6.72
N PHE A 74 -16.34 4.19 -5.63
CA PHE A 74 -16.25 3.65 -4.28
C PHE A 74 -17.34 2.59 -3.99
N ARG A 75 -18.58 2.79 -4.47
CA ARG A 75 -19.67 1.81 -4.31
C ARG A 75 -19.33 0.42 -4.89
N ARG A 76 -18.69 0.35 -6.05
CA ARG A 76 -18.25 -0.93 -6.64
C ARG A 76 -17.06 -1.52 -5.88
N PHE A 77 -16.16 -0.67 -5.40
CA PHE A 77 -15.05 -1.11 -4.54
C PHE A 77 -15.58 -1.73 -3.22
N LYS A 78 -16.59 -1.14 -2.58
CA LYS A 78 -17.26 -1.74 -1.41
C LYS A 78 -17.80 -3.14 -1.71
N GLY A 79 -18.43 -3.32 -2.88
CA GLY A 79 -18.91 -4.64 -3.33
C GLY A 79 -17.78 -5.66 -3.52
N LEU A 80 -16.67 -5.23 -4.13
CA LEU A 80 -15.47 -6.06 -4.33
C LEU A 80 -14.87 -6.53 -3.00
N VAL A 81 -14.68 -5.60 -2.05
CA VAL A 81 -14.13 -5.91 -0.73
C VAL A 81 -15.11 -6.74 0.10
N ALA A 82 -16.43 -6.52 -0.04
CA ALA A 82 -17.42 -7.38 0.62
C ALA A 82 -17.33 -8.84 0.12
N ALA A 83 -17.19 -9.04 -1.19
CA ALA A 83 -16.96 -10.37 -1.76
C ALA A 83 -15.65 -10.98 -1.25
N LEU A 84 -14.56 -10.21 -1.21
CA LEU A 84 -13.28 -10.66 -0.66
C LEU A 84 -13.39 -11.12 0.81
N LEU A 85 -14.11 -10.37 1.65
CA LEU A 85 -14.28 -10.70 3.06
C LEU A 85 -15.16 -11.92 3.28
N ARG A 86 -16.16 -12.13 2.41
CA ARG A 86 -17.06 -13.29 2.48
C ARG A 86 -16.40 -14.57 1.96
N ASP A 87 -15.74 -14.48 0.81
CA ASP A 87 -15.26 -15.66 0.08
C ASP A 87 -13.76 -15.95 0.32
N GLY A 88 -13.04 -15.01 0.97
CA GLY A 88 -11.60 -15.10 1.24
C GLY A 88 -10.70 -14.80 0.04
N ALA A 89 -11.24 -14.85 -1.18
CA ALA A 89 -10.56 -14.51 -2.42
C ALA A 89 -11.54 -13.97 -3.47
N VAL A 90 -11.05 -13.14 -4.37
CA VAL A 90 -11.80 -12.65 -5.54
C VAL A 90 -11.04 -13.02 -6.81
N ARG A 91 -11.76 -13.57 -7.78
CA ARG A 91 -11.26 -13.95 -9.10
C ARG A 91 -12.01 -13.18 -10.19
N SER A 92 -11.36 -12.95 -11.32
CA SER A 92 -12.03 -12.46 -12.53
C SER A 92 -12.86 -13.58 -13.17
N VAL A 93 -13.63 -13.21 -14.19
CA VAL A 93 -14.51 -14.12 -14.95
C VAL A 93 -13.74 -15.27 -15.60
N ASP A 94 -12.48 -15.05 -15.96
CA ASP A 94 -11.55 -16.04 -16.52
C ASP A 94 -10.88 -16.94 -15.45
N GLY A 95 -11.15 -16.72 -14.16
CA GLY A 95 -10.58 -17.47 -13.05
C GLY A 95 -9.27 -16.90 -12.47
N THR A 96 -8.71 -15.84 -13.07
CA THR A 96 -7.47 -15.20 -12.59
C THR A 96 -7.68 -14.62 -11.18
N LEU A 97 -6.77 -14.91 -10.26
CA LEU A 97 -6.85 -14.39 -8.89
C LEU A 97 -6.54 -12.88 -8.87
N LEU A 98 -7.48 -12.09 -8.36
CA LEU A 98 -7.37 -10.63 -8.27
C LEU A 98 -6.99 -10.15 -6.86
N MET A 99 -7.60 -10.74 -5.83
CA MET A 99 -7.33 -10.44 -4.42
C MET A 99 -7.47 -11.70 -3.58
N ARG A 100 -6.64 -11.88 -2.55
CA ARG A 100 -6.82 -12.95 -1.55
C ARG A 100 -6.46 -12.48 -0.16
N ILE A 101 -7.14 -13.02 0.84
CA ILE A 101 -6.77 -12.89 2.24
C ILE A 101 -5.70 -13.95 2.55
N LEU A 102 -4.51 -13.52 2.95
CA LEU A 102 -3.43 -14.37 3.40
C LEU A 102 -3.68 -14.84 4.85
N PRO A 103 -3.23 -16.05 5.21
CA PRO A 103 -3.25 -16.51 6.59
C PRO A 103 -2.19 -15.74 7.40
N GLY A 104 -2.62 -14.80 8.22
CA GLY A 104 -1.76 -14.07 9.16
C GLY A 104 -1.33 -12.67 8.69
N SER A 105 -0.30 -12.16 9.36
CA SER A 105 0.28 -10.83 9.18
C SER A 105 1.12 -10.71 7.92
N VAL A 106 1.78 -9.56 7.75
CA VAL A 106 2.67 -9.29 6.61
C VAL A 106 3.96 -10.12 6.66
N ALA A 107 4.18 -10.90 7.73
CA ALA A 107 5.39 -11.70 7.93
C ALA A 107 5.77 -12.63 6.74
N PRO A 108 4.83 -13.27 6.01
CA PRO A 108 5.17 -14.04 4.82
C PRO A 108 5.62 -13.20 3.62
N VAL A 109 5.42 -11.87 3.68
CA VAL A 109 5.68 -10.93 2.58
C VAL A 109 7.00 -10.21 2.76
N VAL A 110 7.29 -9.70 3.96
CA VAL A 110 8.52 -8.97 4.27
C VAL A 110 9.58 -9.96 4.77
N PRO A 111 10.71 -10.14 4.07
CA PRO A 111 11.80 -11.00 4.55
C PRO A 111 12.30 -10.53 5.93
N CYS A 112 12.71 -11.48 6.77
CA CYS A 112 13.28 -11.13 8.08
C CYS A 112 14.55 -10.29 7.90
N GLY A 113 14.62 -9.13 8.56
CA GLY A 113 15.73 -8.19 8.45
C GLY A 113 15.69 -7.25 7.23
N ALA A 114 14.67 -7.35 6.36
CA ALA A 114 14.54 -6.43 5.24
C ALA A 114 14.22 -5.01 5.73
N PRO A 115 14.85 -3.96 5.15
CA PRO A 115 14.50 -2.59 5.47
C PRO A 115 13.09 -2.26 4.93
N VAL A 116 12.24 -1.72 5.81
CA VAL A 116 10.90 -1.25 5.45
C VAL A 116 10.79 0.23 5.77
N ILE A 117 10.53 1.03 4.73
CA ILE A 117 10.38 2.48 4.85
C ILE A 117 8.92 2.82 5.08
N GLY A 118 8.59 3.27 6.29
CA GLY A 118 7.32 3.86 6.62
C GLY A 118 7.23 5.30 6.12
N LEU A 119 6.28 5.59 5.24
CA LEU A 119 5.97 6.96 4.84
C LEU A 119 4.95 7.55 5.79
N THR A 120 5.28 8.68 6.39
CA THR A 120 4.48 9.32 7.44
C THR A 120 4.48 10.84 7.29
N ASN A 121 3.64 11.49 8.10
CA ASN A 121 3.62 12.94 8.31
C ASN A 121 4.23 13.35 9.66
N ALA A 122 4.87 12.42 10.39
CA ALA A 122 5.45 12.69 11.70
C ALA A 122 6.56 13.75 11.64
N VAL A 123 6.49 14.75 12.52
CA VAL A 123 7.44 15.88 12.58
C VAL A 123 8.88 15.41 12.83
N ALA A 124 9.06 14.29 13.54
CA ALA A 124 10.37 13.73 13.86
C ALA A 124 11.02 12.96 12.70
N ALA A 125 10.26 12.56 11.67
CA ALA A 125 10.80 11.77 10.58
C ALA A 125 11.52 12.68 9.55
N PRO A 126 12.69 12.26 9.03
CA PRO A 126 13.46 13.07 8.09
C PRO A 126 12.69 13.28 6.77
N VAL A 127 12.74 14.50 6.24
CA VAL A 127 12.15 14.81 4.93
C VAL A 127 13.08 14.31 3.83
N ARG A 128 12.58 13.40 2.98
CA ARG A 128 13.31 12.83 1.85
C ARG A 128 12.41 12.82 0.63
N THR A 129 12.93 13.23 -0.51
CA THR A 129 12.13 13.25 -1.75
C THR A 129 11.85 11.83 -2.22
N ALA A 130 10.71 11.60 -2.88
CA ALA A 130 10.38 10.30 -3.45
C ALA A 130 11.44 9.78 -4.44
N THR A 131 12.02 10.68 -5.25
CA THR A 131 13.11 10.34 -6.18
C THR A 131 14.38 9.90 -5.43
N GLN A 132 14.70 10.54 -4.30
CA GLN A 132 15.85 10.16 -3.48
C GLN A 132 15.66 8.75 -2.90
N LEU A 133 14.52 8.49 -2.25
CA LEU A 133 14.20 7.17 -1.70
C LEU A 133 14.23 6.07 -2.79
N ALA A 134 13.69 6.38 -3.97
CA ALA A 134 13.70 5.46 -5.10
C ALA A 134 15.11 5.16 -5.61
N ARG A 135 15.99 6.17 -5.72
CA ARG A 135 17.39 5.98 -6.14
C ARG A 135 18.16 5.09 -5.17
N GLU A 136 17.98 5.32 -3.88
CA GLU A 136 18.64 4.52 -2.84
C GLU A 136 18.15 3.08 -2.85
N ALA A 137 16.84 2.86 -2.93
CA ALA A 137 16.26 1.51 -3.06
C ALA A 137 16.67 0.79 -4.36
N LEU A 138 16.93 1.51 -5.45
CA LEU A 138 17.44 0.92 -6.69
C LEU A 138 18.94 0.66 -6.65
N ALA A 139 19.71 1.48 -5.92
CA ALA A 139 21.15 1.30 -5.75
C ALA A 139 21.49 0.15 -4.78
N GLU A 140 20.68 -0.02 -3.74
CA GLU A 140 20.82 -1.08 -2.73
C GLU A 140 19.46 -1.81 -2.60
N PRO A 141 19.14 -2.72 -3.53
CA PRO A 141 17.92 -3.51 -3.46
C PRO A 141 17.95 -4.46 -2.25
N VAL A 142 16.77 -4.95 -1.85
CA VAL A 142 16.66 -5.87 -0.71
C VAL A 142 17.40 -7.17 -1.01
N ASP A 143 18.25 -7.61 -0.09
CA ASP A 143 19.03 -8.84 -0.23
C ASP A 143 18.12 -10.08 -0.36
N ASP A 144 18.26 -10.79 -1.49
CA ASP A 144 17.49 -11.99 -1.76
C ASP A 144 17.87 -13.17 -0.86
N ASN A 145 19.02 -13.12 -0.18
CA ASN A 145 19.45 -14.14 0.79
C ASN A 145 18.72 -14.05 2.13
N LEU A 146 17.98 -12.97 2.41
CA LEU A 146 17.21 -12.83 3.65
C LEU A 146 16.20 -13.96 3.81
N GLN A 147 15.89 -14.37 5.04
CA GLN A 147 14.99 -15.51 5.24
C GLN A 147 13.53 -15.13 4.95
N GLY A 148 12.87 -15.92 4.10
CA GLY A 148 11.45 -15.79 3.78
C GLY A 148 11.12 -14.56 2.93
N GLY A 149 9.83 -14.20 2.93
CA GLY A 149 9.32 -13.02 2.23
C GLY A 149 9.43 -13.08 0.71
N VAL A 150 9.16 -11.93 0.11
CA VAL A 150 9.18 -11.73 -1.34
C VAL A 150 10.60 -11.39 -1.82
N LYS A 151 11.00 -12.00 -2.95
CA LYS A 151 12.31 -11.84 -3.60
C LYS A 151 12.26 -10.94 -4.83
N ASN A 152 13.43 -10.44 -5.24
CA ASN A 152 13.65 -9.51 -6.34
C ASN A 152 12.88 -8.20 -6.14
N VAL A 153 13.10 -7.55 -4.99
CA VAL A 153 12.39 -6.33 -4.59
C VAL A 153 13.40 -5.20 -4.36
N ALA A 154 13.19 -4.04 -4.99
CA ALA A 154 14.03 -2.87 -4.78
C ALA A 154 13.87 -2.28 -3.37
N GLY A 155 12.65 -2.25 -2.83
CA GLY A 155 12.41 -1.80 -1.46
C GLY A 155 10.98 -2.07 -1.00
N PHE A 156 10.80 -2.14 0.31
CA PHE A 156 9.48 -2.22 0.94
C PHE A 156 9.07 -0.86 1.49
N PHE A 157 7.86 -0.42 1.12
CA PHE A 157 7.29 0.84 1.59
C PHE A 157 5.97 0.57 2.30
N CYS A 158 5.82 1.13 3.50
CA CYS A 158 4.59 1.07 4.28
C CYS A 158 3.93 2.44 4.29
N ILE A 159 2.65 2.49 3.91
CA ILE A 159 1.84 3.72 3.94
C ILE A 159 0.62 3.42 4.79
N SER A 160 0.46 4.18 5.88
CA SER A 160 -0.73 4.06 6.71
C SER A 160 -1.94 4.65 5.99
N CYS A 161 -3.03 3.89 5.98
CA CYS A 161 -4.31 4.31 5.41
C CYS A 161 -5.28 4.78 6.50
N THR A 162 -4.75 5.43 7.54
CA THR A 162 -5.51 6.12 8.60
C THR A 162 -5.64 7.61 8.27
N ASP A 163 -6.52 8.33 8.97
CA ASP A 163 -6.70 9.77 8.79
C ASP A 163 -5.42 10.57 9.14
N GLU A 164 -4.62 10.09 10.10
CA GLU A 164 -3.44 10.78 10.62
C GLU A 164 -2.14 10.34 9.93
N ALA A 165 -2.18 9.28 9.11
CA ALA A 165 -1.01 8.65 8.47
C ALA A 165 0.12 8.32 9.46
N ASP A 166 -0.28 7.92 10.67
CA ASP A 166 0.56 7.42 11.74
C ASP A 166 0.96 5.96 11.47
N LEU A 167 2.14 5.58 11.95
CA LEU A 167 2.68 4.22 11.83
C LEU A 167 2.70 3.51 13.18
N ASP A 168 1.93 4.03 14.14
CA ASP A 168 1.89 3.52 15.51
C ASP A 168 1.34 2.09 15.53
N GLY A 169 2.05 1.19 16.22
CA GLY A 169 1.72 -0.23 16.28
C GLY A 169 2.15 -1.05 15.06
N ILE A 170 2.85 -0.46 14.10
CA ILE A 170 3.42 -1.17 12.94
C ILE A 170 4.86 -1.58 13.23
N ASP A 171 5.02 -2.80 13.75
CA ASP A 171 6.29 -3.34 14.25
C ASP A 171 7.34 -3.69 13.18
N TYR A 172 6.91 -3.90 11.94
CA TYR A 172 7.80 -4.25 10.83
C TYR A 172 8.44 -3.04 10.13
N VAL A 173 8.06 -1.80 10.48
CA VAL A 173 8.68 -0.59 9.90
C VAL A 173 10.04 -0.35 10.57
N THR A 174 11.11 -0.37 9.77
CA THR A 174 12.48 -0.20 10.27
C THR A 174 12.95 1.25 10.25
N GLN A 175 12.42 2.06 9.35
CA GLN A 175 12.77 3.47 9.19
C GLN A 175 11.54 4.28 8.76
N GLN A 176 11.51 5.57 9.11
CA GLN A 176 10.44 6.47 8.72
C GLN A 176 10.96 7.61 7.85
N ALA A 177 10.16 8.08 6.91
CA ALA A 177 10.48 9.23 6.07
C ALA A 177 9.24 10.05 5.72
N CYS A 178 9.41 11.37 5.67
CA CYS A 178 8.40 12.30 5.19
C CYS A 178 8.69 12.64 3.72
N LEU A 179 7.72 12.47 2.82
CA LEU A 179 7.89 12.83 1.40
C LEU A 179 7.82 14.34 1.14
N SER A 180 7.45 15.12 2.16
CA SER A 180 7.29 16.57 2.08
C SER A 180 7.43 17.18 3.47
N ALA A 181 7.78 18.46 3.53
CA ALA A 181 7.73 19.24 4.76
C ALA A 181 6.28 19.52 5.23
N TYR A 182 5.30 19.31 4.36
CA TYR A 182 3.87 19.47 4.65
C TYR A 182 3.18 18.12 4.70
N PRO A 183 2.18 17.92 5.58
CA PRO A 183 1.41 16.69 5.62
C PRO A 183 0.78 16.38 4.26
N THR A 184 0.87 15.13 3.83
CA THR A 184 0.24 14.63 2.60
C THR A 184 -0.72 13.49 2.92
N THR A 185 -1.74 13.32 2.08
CA THR A 185 -2.65 12.18 2.18
C THR A 185 -1.96 10.90 1.72
N ALA A 186 -2.41 9.74 2.23
CA ALA A 186 -1.84 8.44 1.88
C ALA A 186 -1.78 8.19 0.36
N HIS A 187 -2.83 8.57 -0.39
CA HIS A 187 -2.86 8.41 -1.84
C HIS A 187 -1.84 9.31 -2.57
N VAL A 188 -1.55 10.51 -2.05
CA VAL A 188 -0.50 11.38 -2.59
C VAL A 188 0.87 10.75 -2.32
N MET A 189 1.07 10.14 -1.14
CA MET A 189 2.30 9.40 -0.86
C MET A 189 2.49 8.24 -1.84
N CYS A 190 1.44 7.45 -2.10
CA CYS A 190 1.44 6.39 -3.11
C CYS A 190 1.83 6.91 -4.50
N ALA A 191 1.20 7.99 -4.96
CA ALA A 191 1.48 8.55 -6.28
C ALA A 191 2.93 9.06 -6.37
N ARG A 192 3.39 9.80 -5.36
CA ARG A 192 4.76 10.36 -5.33
C ARG A 192 5.82 9.29 -5.31
N ILE A 193 5.67 8.24 -4.49
CA ILE A 193 6.68 7.17 -4.45
C ILE A 193 6.76 6.48 -5.81
N CYS A 194 5.62 6.17 -6.45
CA CYS A 194 5.61 5.57 -7.78
C CYS A 194 6.26 6.48 -8.84
N GLU A 195 5.96 7.78 -8.82
CA GLU A 195 6.59 8.76 -9.71
C GLU A 195 8.11 8.88 -9.47
N GLY A 196 8.54 8.83 -8.20
CA GLY A 196 9.95 8.82 -7.81
C GLY A 196 10.72 7.66 -8.43
N PHE A 197 10.15 6.45 -8.38
CA PHE A 197 10.70 5.25 -9.01
C PHE A 197 10.71 5.33 -10.54
N ALA A 198 9.65 5.87 -11.16
CA ALA A 198 9.61 6.07 -12.60
C ALA A 198 10.72 7.04 -13.08
N ARG A 199 10.95 8.14 -12.35
CA ARG A 199 12.02 9.11 -12.64
C ARG A 199 13.41 8.52 -12.40
N ALA A 200 13.59 7.78 -11.32
CA ALA A 200 14.86 7.14 -10.99
C ALA A 200 15.25 6.10 -12.06
N ALA A 201 14.31 5.27 -12.50
CA ALA A 201 14.54 4.28 -13.56
C ALA A 201 14.96 4.94 -14.89
N LYS A 202 14.26 5.98 -15.34
CA LYS A 202 14.61 6.73 -16.57
C LYS A 202 16.02 7.31 -16.52
N THR A 203 16.48 7.75 -15.34
CA THR A 203 17.84 8.28 -15.17
C THR A 203 18.88 7.17 -15.34
N ILE A 204 18.62 5.98 -14.79
CA ILE A 204 19.52 4.81 -14.89
C ILE A 204 19.59 4.33 -16.34
N ASP A 205 18.44 4.21 -17.02
CA ASP A 205 18.38 3.78 -18.42
C ASP A 205 19.14 4.75 -19.34
N SER A 206 19.00 6.07 -19.10
CA SER A 206 19.73 7.09 -19.86
C SER A 206 21.25 7.10 -19.60
N ALA A 207 21.67 6.70 -18.41
CA ALA A 207 23.09 6.59 -18.07
C ALA A 207 23.71 5.38 -18.77
N ALA A 208 22.99 4.25 -18.81
CA ALA A 208 23.42 3.05 -19.52
C ALA A 208 23.56 3.28 -21.03
N SER A 209 22.61 3.99 -21.65
CA SER A 209 22.66 4.29 -23.09
C SER A 209 23.79 5.26 -23.50
N ASN A 210 24.28 6.08 -22.56
CA ASN A 210 25.40 7.00 -22.83
C ASN A 210 26.78 6.37 -22.58
N SER A 211 26.82 5.17 -22.00
CA SER A 211 28.05 4.41 -21.74
C SER A 211 28.35 3.35 -22.81
N GLU A 212 27.42 3.11 -23.73
CA GLU A 212 27.59 2.30 -24.95
C GLU A 212 27.96 3.19 -26.15
#